data_AF-A0A6L5FPR1-F1
#
_entry.id   AF-A0A6L5FPR1-F1
#
_cell.length_a   1.000
_cell.length_b   1.000
_cell.length_c   1.000
_cell.angle_alpha   90.00
_cell.angle_beta   90.00
_cell.angle_gamma   90.00
#
_symmetry.space_group_name_H-M   'P 1'
#
loop_
_entity.id
_entity.type
_entity.pdbx_description
1 polymer ?
#
loop_
_entity_poly.entity_id
_entity_poly.type
_entity_poly.pdbx_seq_one_letter_code
_entity_poly.pdbx_strand_id
1 'polypeptide(L)' 'MPAFHLADNTHAVLGLMHKYADVPMTFADACLVRMTEVLPDPLLLTTDADFRIYRRHSRQTVPCVLPG' A
#
# COMPACT_ATOMS: atom_id res chain seq x y z
N MET A 1 4.11 11.14 -15.80
CA MET A 1 3.61 10.47 -14.57
C MET A 1 4.61 10.79 -13.47
N PRO A 2 4.22 11.43 -12.36
CA PRO A 2 5.14 11.64 -11.26
C PRO A 2 5.63 10.29 -10.73
N ALA A 3 6.93 10.16 -10.50
CA ALA A 3 7.50 8.97 -9.90
C ALA A 3 7.24 8.95 -8.38
N PHE A 4 7.09 7.77 -7.80
CA PHE A 4 7.02 7.64 -6.36
C PHE A 4 8.40 7.85 -5.74
N HIS A 5 8.50 8.81 -4.81
CA HIS A 5 9.70 9.06 -4.02
C HIS A 5 9.40 8.77 -2.54
N LEU A 6 10.15 7.83 -1.96
CA LEU A 6 9.98 7.43 -0.56
C LEU A 6 10.22 8.59 0.41
N ALA A 7 11.22 9.45 0.14
CA ALA A 7 11.57 10.57 1.01
C ALA A 7 10.35 11.46 1.29
N ASP A 8 9.55 11.75 0.26
CA ASP A 8 8.35 12.58 0.35
C ASP A 8 7.17 11.88 1.06
N ASN A 9 7.26 10.56 1.23
CA ASN A 9 6.19 9.71 1.74
C ASN A 9 6.54 8.97 3.04
N THR A 10 7.72 9.24 3.62
CA THR A 10 8.28 8.45 4.73
C THR A 10 7.35 8.40 5.94
N HIS A 11 6.76 9.53 6.34
CA HIS A 11 5.84 9.57 7.47
C HIS A 11 4.57 8.73 7.22
N ALA A 12 4.02 8.76 6.00
CA ALA A 12 2.83 7.98 5.66
C ALA A 12 3.13 6.48 5.63
N VAL A 13 4.28 6.09 5.07
CA VAL A 13 4.74 4.69 5.03
C VAL A 13 4.95 4.14 6.44
N LEU A 14 5.64 4.89 7.31
CA LEU A 14 5.84 4.50 8.71
C LEU A 14 4.50 4.42 9.47
N GLY A 15 3.56 5.32 9.18
CA GLY A 15 2.21 5.26 9.75
C GLY A 15 1.44 4.00 9.35
N LEU A 16 1.57 3.54 8.10
CA LEU A 16 1.00 2.27 7.64
C LEU A 16 1.64 1.09 8.37
N MET A 17 2.97 1.05 8.48
CA MET A 17 3.68 0.01 9.21
C MET A 17 3.25 -0.04 10.68
N HIS A 18 3.07 1.11 11.34
CA HIS A 18 2.58 1.17 12.70
C HIS A 18 1.13 0.68 12.82
N LYS A 19 0.26 1.10 11.90
CA LYS A 19 -1.16 0.67 11.87
C LYS A 19 -1.31 -0.84 11.74
N TYR A 20 -0.44 -1.48 10.96
CA TYR A 20 -0.48 -2.91 10.68
C TYR A 20 0.60 -3.69 11.43
N ALA A 21 1.13 -3.16 12.55
CA ALA A 21 2.20 -3.82 13.30
C ALA A 21 1.83 -5.23 13.82
N ASP A 22 0.54 -5.50 14.02
CA ASP A 22 0.01 -6.79 14.48
C ASP A 22 -0.31 -7.78 13.33
N VAL A 23 -0.05 -7.39 12.08
CA VAL A 23 -0.23 -8.19 10.85
C VAL A 23 1.05 -8.11 10.01
N PRO A 24 1.28 -8.99 9.01
CA PRO A 24 2.59 -9.13 8.37
C PRO A 24 2.91 -8.01 7.33
N MET A 25 2.72 -6.74 7.68
CA MET A 25 3.07 -5.64 6.77
C MET A 25 4.57 -5.47 6.64
N THR A 26 5.10 -5.74 5.45
CA THR A 26 6.48 -5.41 5.14
C THR A 26 6.64 -3.93 4.77
N PHE A 27 7.87 -3.43 4.82
CA PHE A 27 8.19 -2.09 4.33
C PHE A 27 7.81 -1.90 2.84
N ALA A 28 7.97 -2.95 2.03
CA ALA A 28 7.59 -2.93 0.62
C ALA A 28 6.07 -2.80 0.45
N ASP A 29 5.28 -3.52 1.25
CA ASP A 29 3.82 -3.44 1.19
C ASP A 29 3.31 -2.07 1.58
N ALA A 30 3.87 -1.49 2.65
CA ALA A 30 3.56 -0.13 3.06
C ALA A 30 3.85 0.89 1.94
N CYS A 31 4.95 0.71 1.19
CA CYS A 31 5.25 1.51 0.01
C CYS A 31 4.21 1.31 -1.11
N LEU A 32 3.82 0.06 -1.41
CA LEU A 32 2.83 -0.25 -2.45
C LEU A 32 1.44 0.31 -2.10
N VAL A 33 0.99 0.15 -0.86
CA VAL A 33 -0.25 0.78 -0.36
C VAL A 33 -0.18 2.29 -0.54
N ARG A 34 0.95 2.91 -0.17
CA ARG A 34 1.13 4.36 -0.33
C ARG A 34 1.16 4.80 -1.79
N MET A 35 1.77 4.03 -2.69
CA MET A 35 1.71 4.28 -4.14
C MET A 35 0.26 4.28 -4.63
N THR A 36 -0.57 3.36 -4.14
CA THR A 36 -2.01 3.38 -4.47
C THR A 36 -2.70 4.63 -3.93
N GLU A 37 -2.24 5.27 -2.86
CA GLU A 37 -2.86 6.50 -2.36
C GLU A 37 -2.57 7.72 -3.23
N VAL A 38 -1.38 7.80 -3.84
CA VAL A 38 -0.87 9.02 -4.49
C VAL A 38 -0.88 8.98 -6.01
N LEU A 39 -0.89 7.80 -6.62
CA LEU A 39 -0.94 7.67 -8.07
C LEU A 39 -2.39 7.74 -8.60
N PRO A 40 -2.61 8.35 -9.78
CA PRO A 40 -3.91 8.36 -10.41
C PRO A 40 -4.28 6.94 -10.90
N ASP A 41 -5.53 6.53 -10.65
CA ASP A 41 -6.12 5.25 -11.07
C ASP A 41 -5.25 4.00 -10.84
N PRO A 42 -4.88 3.70 -9.58
CA PRO A 42 -3.95 2.62 -9.28
C PRO A 42 -4.64 1.26 -9.36
N LEU A 43 -3.94 0.26 -9.92
CA LEU A 43 -4.31 -1.14 -9.86
C LEU A 43 -3.07 -1.98 -9.53
N LEU A 44 -3.06 -2.63 -8.38
CA LEU A 44 -1.94 -3.47 -7.96
C LEU A 44 -2.14 -4.91 -8.45
N LEU A 45 -1.27 -5.39 -9.33
CA LEU A 45 -1.19 -6.81 -9.67
C LEU A 45 -0.24 -7.50 -8.70
N THR A 46 -0.73 -8.44 -7.90
CA THR A 46 0.09 -9.14 -6.90
C THR A 46 -0.45 -10.55 -6.62
N THR A 47 0.42 -11.49 -6.28
CA THR A 47 0.03 -12.81 -5.75
C THR A 47 -0.11 -12.83 -4.23
N ASP A 48 0.26 -11.73 -3.57
CA ASP A 48 0.21 -11.60 -2.12
C ASP A 48 -1.23 -11.31 -1.64
N ALA A 49 -1.80 -12.25 -0.90
CA ALA A 49 -3.17 -12.16 -0.40
C ALA A 49 -3.34 -11.15 0.74
N ASP A 50 -2.27 -10.71 1.40
CA ASP A 50 -2.34 -9.79 2.53
C ASP A 50 -2.84 -8.40 2.11
N PHE A 51 -2.71 -8.05 0.82
CA PHE A 51 -3.30 -6.83 0.25
C PHE A 51 -4.83 -6.79 0.31
N ARG A 52 -5.51 -7.92 0.59
CA ARG A 52 -6.95 -7.95 0.88
C ARG A 52 -7.29 -7.37 2.25
N ILE A 53 -6.35 -7.42 3.19
CA ILE A 53 -6.50 -6.90 4.55
C ILE A 53 -6.19 -5.42 4.56
N TYR A 54 -5.11 -5.02 3.88
CA TYR A 54 -4.63 -3.65 3.85
C TYR A 54 -5.66 -2.68 3.28
N ARG A 55 -5.63 -1.46 3.81
CA ARG A 55 -6.54 -0.36 3.49
C ARG A 55 -5.75 0.89 3.14
N ARG A 56 -6.15 1.53 2.04
CA ARG A 56 -5.73 2.88 1.62
C ARG A 56 -6.76 3.90 2.11
N HIS A 57 -6.34 5.16 2.30
CA HIS A 57 -7.24 6.25 2.71
C HIS A 57 -8.12 5.86 3.91
N SER A 58 -7.48 5.28 4.93
CA SER A 58 -8.08 4.73 6.15
C SER A 58 -8.90 3.44 5.97
N ARG A 59 -9.98 3.45 5.16
CA ARG A 59 -10.97 2.35 5.09
C ARG A 59 -11.15 1.73 3.72
N GLN A 60 -10.62 2.34 2.66
CA GLN A 60 -10.82 1.85 1.29
C GLN A 60 -9.93 0.63 1.07
N THR A 61 -10.44 -0.39 0.36
CA THR A 61 -9.62 -1.52 -0.09
C THR A 61 -8.50 -1.04 -1.00
N VAL A 62 -7.35 -1.70 -0.96
CA VAL A 62 -6.34 -1.53 -2.00
C VAL A 62 -6.88 -2.15 -3.30
N PRO A 63 -7.02 -1.38 -4.39
CA PRO A 63 -7.45 -1.94 -5.67
C PRO A 63 -6.37 -2.90 -6.17
N CYS A 64 -6.69 -4.19 -6.23
CA CYS A 64 -5.76 -5.22 -6.63
C CYS A 64 -6.39 -6.28 -7.52
N VAL A 65 -5.56 -6.87 -8.38
CA VAL A 65 -5.83 -8.10 -9.12
C VAL A 65 -4.91 -9.16 -8.56
N LEU A 66 -5.48 -10.29 -8.14
CA LEU A 66 -4.73 -11.47 -7.76
C LEU A 66 -4.89 -12.53 -8.85
N PRO A 67 -3.86 -12.81 -9.65
CA PRO A 67 -3.85 -14.02 -10.46
C PRO A 67 -3.70 -15.19 -9.49
N GLY A 68 -4.68 -16.09 -9.50
CA GLY A 68 -4.73 -17.26 -8.61
C GLY A 68 -3.56 -18.21 -8.78
#